data_AF-A0A7I9W620-F1
#
_entry.id   AF-A0A7I9W620-F1
#
_cell.length_a   1.000
_cell.length_b   1.000
_cell.length_c   1.000
_cell.angle_alpha   90.00
_cell.angle_beta   90.00
_cell.angle_gamma   90.00
#
_symmetry.space_group_name_H-M   'P 1'
#
loop_
_entity.id
_entity.type
_entity.pdbx_description
1 polymer ?
#
loop_
_entity_poly.entity_id
_entity_poly.type
_entity_poly.pdbx_seq_one_letter_code
_entity_poly.pdbx_strand_id
1 'polypeptide(L)'
;MVADGVIERIGDGPVADHSAALQAAFEELTESGRPLESLNLAAVGHRVVHGGPNLYEPTLIDDDVFAQLGELEPLAELHNPPAVQGIKVARKALPDLPHIAVFDTAFFHDLPPAAATYAIRRDIAQRWGVRRYGFHGTSHQYVSEEVAKFLDAPLDSLNQIVLHLGNGASASAIAGGRPVDTSMGLTPLEGLVMGTRSGDIDPGIFSYVSRTAGLGVEEFDDILNDESGVFGLGGEKDFRALHKRIESGDEAAKLAYDVYIHRLRKYIGGYMAVLGNTDVITFTAGVGENDAAVRRDALSGLTPLGVELDERRNESPDKGARRISSDGSPTTVLVVPTNEELAIAQACAELIRNPGS
;
A
#
# COMPACT_ATOMS: atom_id res chain seq x y z
N MET A 1 0.66 10.94 -18.05
CA MET A 1 0.87 9.50 -18.31
C MET A 1 0.89 9.28 -19.80
N VAL A 2 1.94 8.64 -20.34
CA VAL A 2 2.10 8.47 -21.80
C VAL A 2 1.44 7.19 -22.28
N ALA A 3 1.60 6.08 -21.55
CA ALA A 3 0.92 4.79 -21.75
C ALA A 3 0.86 4.03 -20.40
N ASP A 4 -0.02 3.05 -20.27
CA ASP A 4 -0.17 2.15 -19.13
C ASP A 4 -0.63 0.75 -19.61
N GLY A 5 -0.38 -0.27 -18.81
CA GLY A 5 -0.69 -1.67 -19.12
C GLY A 5 -0.30 -2.61 -17.98
N VAL A 6 -0.79 -3.84 -18.02
CA VAL A 6 -0.49 -4.87 -17.02
C VAL A 6 -0.33 -6.23 -17.70
N ILE A 7 0.79 -6.91 -17.42
CA ILE A 7 1.01 -8.29 -17.83
C ILE A 7 0.67 -9.19 -16.65
N GLU A 8 -0.42 -9.94 -16.77
CA GLU A 8 -0.91 -10.84 -15.72
C GLU A 8 -0.45 -12.29 -15.96
N ARG A 9 -0.60 -13.13 -14.92
CA ARG A 9 -0.38 -14.59 -14.99
C ARG A 9 1.03 -14.99 -15.45
N ILE A 10 2.04 -14.27 -15.01
CA ILE A 10 3.45 -14.64 -15.21
C ILE A 10 3.69 -16.00 -14.56
N GLY A 11 4.27 -16.94 -15.31
CA GLY A 11 4.46 -18.34 -14.91
C GLY A 11 3.28 -19.26 -15.26
N ASP A 12 2.13 -18.70 -15.63
CA ASP A 12 0.90 -19.42 -15.95
C ASP A 12 0.36 -19.05 -17.35
N GLY A 13 0.84 -19.75 -18.38
CA GLY A 13 0.37 -19.58 -19.76
C GLY A 13 1.48 -19.11 -20.71
N PRO A 14 1.23 -18.18 -21.66
CA PRO A 14 2.20 -17.81 -22.68
C PRO A 14 3.39 -17.00 -22.15
N VAL A 15 3.26 -16.40 -20.96
CA VAL A 15 4.30 -15.60 -20.29
C VAL A 15 4.99 -16.44 -19.23
N ALA A 16 6.10 -17.08 -19.60
CA ALA A 16 6.77 -18.07 -18.74
C ALA A 16 7.51 -17.46 -17.54
N ASP A 17 8.05 -16.24 -17.69
CA ASP A 17 8.86 -15.58 -16.67
C ASP A 17 8.83 -14.04 -16.84
N HIS A 18 9.54 -13.33 -15.96
CA HIS A 18 9.63 -11.87 -15.99
C HIS A 18 10.34 -11.33 -17.24
N SER A 19 11.17 -12.14 -17.91
CA SER A 19 11.81 -11.76 -19.18
C SER A 19 10.79 -11.75 -20.31
N ALA A 20 9.95 -12.79 -20.38
CA ALA A 20 8.84 -12.84 -21.32
C ALA A 20 7.81 -11.74 -21.02
N ALA A 21 7.57 -11.43 -19.74
CA ALA A 21 6.62 -10.40 -19.33
C ALA A 21 7.07 -9.00 -19.80
N LEU A 22 8.33 -8.64 -19.59
CA LEU A 22 8.83 -7.34 -20.03
C LEU A 22 8.82 -7.21 -21.56
N GLN A 23 9.15 -8.29 -22.27
CA GLN A 23 9.09 -8.33 -23.73
C GLN A 23 7.65 -8.15 -24.24
N ALA A 24 6.67 -8.81 -23.64
CA ALA A 24 5.26 -8.64 -23.95
C ALA A 24 4.79 -7.19 -23.71
N ALA A 25 5.25 -6.55 -22.63
CA ALA A 25 4.94 -5.14 -22.38
C ALA A 25 5.51 -4.20 -23.48
N PHE A 26 6.70 -4.49 -24.00
CA PHE A 26 7.27 -3.73 -25.12
C PHE A 26 6.51 -3.94 -26.44
N GLU A 27 6.02 -5.15 -26.65
CA GLU A 27 5.16 -5.49 -27.79
C GLU A 27 3.83 -4.75 -27.70
N GLU A 28 3.16 -4.74 -26.55
CA GLU A 28 1.92 -3.98 -26.33
C GLU A 28 2.12 -2.47 -26.55
N LEU A 29 3.23 -1.90 -26.08
CA LEU A 29 3.59 -0.50 -26.35
C LEU A 29 3.75 -0.25 -27.85
N THR A 30 4.42 -1.14 -28.57
CA THR A 30 4.62 -1.05 -30.01
C THR A 30 3.29 -1.15 -30.77
N GLU A 31 2.44 -2.10 -30.40
CA GLU A 31 1.10 -2.30 -30.98
C GLU A 31 0.18 -1.09 -30.72
N SER A 32 0.35 -0.42 -29.59
CA SER A 32 -0.34 0.85 -29.29
C SER A 32 0.18 2.05 -30.10
N GLY A 33 1.15 1.83 -31.00
CA GLY A 33 1.78 2.86 -31.82
C GLY A 33 2.82 3.69 -31.09
N ARG A 34 3.37 3.17 -29.99
CA ARG A 34 4.32 3.86 -29.09
C ARG A 34 5.56 2.99 -28.83
N PRO A 35 6.31 2.60 -29.87
CA PRO A 35 7.53 1.82 -29.68
C PRO A 35 8.53 2.58 -28.80
N LEU A 36 9.32 1.87 -28.00
CA LEU A 36 10.22 2.47 -27.01
C LEU A 36 11.17 3.51 -27.61
N GLU A 37 11.66 3.29 -28.84
CA GLU A 37 12.59 4.19 -29.53
C GLU A 37 11.96 5.54 -29.88
N SER A 38 10.63 5.60 -29.94
CA SER A 38 9.88 6.85 -30.12
C SER A 38 9.68 7.62 -28.81
N LEU A 39 9.86 6.95 -27.68
CA LEU A 39 9.72 7.51 -26.35
C LEU A 39 11.10 8.02 -25.93
N ASN A 40 11.23 9.32 -25.68
CA ASN A 40 12.47 9.91 -25.16
C ASN A 40 12.64 9.54 -23.66
N LEU A 41 12.88 8.26 -23.39
CA LEU A 41 12.98 7.71 -22.04
C LEU A 41 14.20 8.26 -21.32
N ALA A 42 13.99 8.75 -20.10
CA ALA A 42 15.05 9.30 -19.26
C ALA A 42 15.55 8.32 -18.19
N ALA A 43 14.71 7.38 -17.76
CA ALA A 43 15.02 6.37 -16.74
C ALA A 43 14.00 5.23 -16.73
N VAL A 44 14.32 4.16 -16.00
CA VAL A 44 13.39 3.10 -15.62
C VAL A 44 13.24 3.08 -14.09
N GLY A 45 12.05 3.39 -13.59
CA GLY A 45 11.72 3.30 -12.17
C GLY A 45 11.23 1.90 -11.79
N HIS A 46 11.75 1.35 -10.69
CA HIS A 46 11.40 0.04 -10.16
C HIS A 46 10.79 0.22 -8.76
N ARG A 47 9.58 -0.26 -8.57
CA ARG A 47 9.01 -0.38 -7.23
C ARG A 47 9.72 -1.51 -6.49
N VAL A 48 10.25 -1.22 -5.30
CA VAL A 48 10.82 -2.21 -4.39
C VAL A 48 10.08 -2.11 -3.07
N VAL A 49 9.58 -3.24 -2.57
CA VAL A 49 8.72 -3.21 -1.37
C VAL A 49 9.54 -2.94 -0.11
N HIS A 50 10.70 -3.57 0.06
CA HIS A 50 11.48 -3.44 1.29
C HIS A 50 12.95 -3.11 1.01
N GLY A 51 13.39 -1.92 1.39
CA GLY A 51 14.80 -1.51 1.28
C GLY A 51 15.62 -1.66 2.57
N GLY A 52 14.99 -2.17 3.62
CA GLY A 52 15.67 -2.39 4.89
C GLY A 52 15.97 -1.06 5.60
N PRO A 53 16.91 -1.04 6.55
CA PRO A 53 17.21 0.17 7.30
C PRO A 53 18.00 1.21 6.49
N ASN A 54 18.63 0.81 5.37
CA ASN A 54 19.63 1.64 4.70
C ASN A 54 19.21 2.12 3.30
N LEU A 55 18.32 1.39 2.60
CA LEU A 55 17.81 1.81 1.30
C LEU A 55 16.36 2.26 1.48
N TYR A 56 16.12 3.56 1.36
CA TYR A 56 14.77 4.10 1.52
C TYR A 56 14.55 5.31 0.60
N GLU A 57 15.58 6.11 0.33
CA GLU A 57 15.52 7.15 -0.69
C GLU A 57 15.51 6.55 -2.10
N PRO A 58 14.89 7.22 -3.11
CA PRO A 58 15.04 6.84 -4.50
C PRO A 58 16.53 6.68 -4.87
N THR A 59 16.93 5.49 -5.30
CA THR A 59 18.35 5.13 -5.42
C THR A 59 18.68 4.64 -6.82
N LEU A 60 19.74 5.16 -7.42
CA LEU A 60 20.28 4.64 -8.68
C LEU A 60 20.81 3.22 -8.47
N ILE A 61 20.39 2.28 -9.31
CA ILE A 61 20.74 0.88 -9.23
C ILE A 61 22.04 0.62 -10.00
N ASP A 62 23.14 0.57 -9.27
CA ASP A 62 24.40 -0.02 -9.74
C ASP A 62 24.50 -1.51 -9.31
N ASP A 63 25.68 -2.11 -9.48
CA ASP A 63 25.91 -3.52 -9.14
C ASP A 63 25.91 -3.75 -7.61
N ASP A 64 26.37 -2.78 -6.82
CA ASP A 64 26.42 -2.89 -5.37
C ASP A 64 25.01 -2.76 -4.77
N VAL A 65 24.22 -1.80 -5.24
CA VAL A 65 22.80 -1.65 -4.86
C VAL A 65 22.01 -2.89 -5.29
N PHE A 66 22.24 -3.38 -6.51
CA PHE A 66 21.56 -4.59 -6.99
C PHE A 66 21.88 -5.83 -6.12
N ALA A 67 23.13 -5.98 -5.67
CA ALA A 67 23.51 -7.05 -4.75
C ALA A 67 22.82 -6.89 -3.38
N GLN A 68 22.77 -5.68 -2.83
CA GLN A 68 22.09 -5.39 -1.56
C GLN A 68 20.58 -5.70 -1.63
N LEU A 69 19.92 -5.40 -2.76
CA LEU A 69 18.51 -5.75 -2.96
C LEU A 69 18.26 -7.26 -2.85
N GLY A 70 19.19 -8.08 -3.34
CA GLY A 70 19.14 -9.54 -3.19
C GLY A 70 19.26 -10.02 -1.74
N GLU A 71 20.07 -9.34 -0.91
CA GLU A 71 20.20 -9.66 0.53
C GLU A 71 18.93 -9.32 1.34
N LEU A 72 18.08 -8.42 0.81
CA LEU A 72 16.84 -7.97 1.44
C LEU A 72 15.61 -8.81 1.06
N GLU A 73 15.76 -9.79 0.16
CA GLU A 73 14.66 -10.69 -0.23
C GLU A 73 13.94 -11.34 0.97
N PRO A 74 14.63 -11.83 2.02
CA PRO A 74 13.97 -12.45 3.18
C PRO A 74 13.09 -11.50 4.01
N LEU A 75 13.24 -10.17 3.87
CA LEU A 75 12.40 -9.20 4.60
C LEU A 75 11.02 -9.03 3.95
N ALA A 76 10.88 -9.39 2.68
CA ALA A 76 9.63 -9.31 1.93
C ALA A 76 9.60 -10.40 0.84
N GLU A 77 9.58 -11.66 1.28
CA GLU A 77 9.75 -12.84 0.42
C GLU A 77 8.77 -12.90 -0.76
N LEU A 78 7.52 -12.47 -0.56
CA LEU A 78 6.52 -12.45 -1.63
C LEU A 78 6.66 -11.27 -2.61
N HIS A 79 7.49 -10.26 -2.32
CA HIS A 79 7.49 -9.00 -3.06
C HIS A 79 8.87 -8.58 -3.60
N ASN A 80 9.94 -8.73 -2.81
CA ASN A 80 11.27 -8.33 -3.24
C ASN A 80 11.84 -9.22 -4.36
N PRO A 81 11.74 -10.57 -4.32
CA PRO A 81 12.23 -11.42 -5.40
C PRO A 81 11.70 -11.09 -6.79
N PRO A 82 10.37 -10.93 -7.04
CA PRO A 82 9.88 -10.55 -8.36
C PRO A 82 10.37 -9.15 -8.79
N ALA A 83 10.51 -8.20 -7.85
CA ALA A 83 11.08 -6.88 -8.16
C ALA A 83 12.55 -6.98 -8.60
N VAL A 84 13.38 -7.78 -7.90
CA VAL A 84 14.78 -8.04 -8.27
C VAL A 84 14.88 -8.70 -9.64
N GLN A 85 14.00 -9.65 -9.98
CA GLN A 85 13.96 -10.24 -11.32
C GLN A 85 13.57 -9.20 -12.39
N GLY A 86 12.57 -8.36 -12.12
CA GLY A 86 12.17 -7.26 -13.00
C GLY A 86 13.34 -6.31 -13.28
N ILE A 87 14.06 -5.88 -12.24
CA ILE A 87 15.25 -5.02 -12.36
C ILE A 87 16.31 -5.70 -13.23
N LYS A 88 16.61 -6.98 -12.97
CA LYS A 88 17.62 -7.75 -13.70
C LYS A 88 17.34 -7.80 -15.20
N VAL A 89 16.10 -8.14 -15.56
CA VAL A 89 15.67 -8.23 -16.96
C VAL A 89 15.70 -6.85 -17.61
N ALA A 90 15.17 -5.82 -16.93
CA ALA A 90 15.11 -4.47 -17.47
C ALA A 90 16.51 -3.89 -17.71
N ARG A 91 17.46 -4.07 -16.77
CA ARG A 91 18.86 -3.62 -16.93
C ARG A 91 19.55 -4.26 -18.13
N LYS A 92 19.19 -5.51 -18.45
CA LYS A 92 19.70 -6.20 -19.65
C LYS A 92 19.08 -5.66 -20.94
N ALA A 93 17.79 -5.32 -20.90
CA ALA A 93 17.06 -4.85 -22.07
C ALA A 93 17.33 -3.37 -22.40
N LEU A 94 17.57 -2.53 -21.37
CA LEU A 94 17.75 -1.09 -21.49
C LEU A 94 19.05 -0.63 -20.80
N PRO A 95 20.22 -1.15 -21.21
CA PRO A 95 21.48 -0.98 -20.47
C PRO A 95 22.00 0.47 -20.42
N ASP A 96 21.55 1.32 -21.34
CA ASP A 96 22.00 2.72 -21.45
C ASP A 96 21.13 3.70 -20.63
N LEU A 97 20.03 3.23 -20.03
CA LEU A 97 19.16 4.04 -19.18
C LEU A 97 19.55 3.89 -17.70
N PRO A 98 19.39 4.95 -16.88
CA PRO A 98 19.48 4.81 -15.43
C PRO A 98 18.27 4.02 -14.91
N HIS A 99 18.55 3.01 -14.08
CA HIS A 99 17.54 2.24 -13.35
C HIS A 99 17.48 2.76 -11.91
N ILE A 100 16.29 3.06 -11.40
CA ILE A 100 16.10 3.68 -10.09
C ILE A 100 15.16 2.82 -9.25
N ALA A 101 15.57 2.43 -8.05
CA ALA A 101 14.72 1.77 -7.08
C ALA A 101 13.96 2.83 -6.27
N VAL A 102 12.63 2.67 -6.15
CA VAL A 102 11.76 3.49 -5.30
C VAL A 102 11.10 2.58 -4.28
N PHE A 103 11.29 2.90 -3.00
CA PHE A 103 10.96 2.00 -1.90
C PHE A 103 9.61 2.32 -1.25
N ASP A 104 8.76 1.31 -1.04
CA ASP A 104 7.49 1.48 -0.31
C ASP A 104 7.70 1.92 1.15
N THR A 105 8.86 1.61 1.73
CA THR A 105 9.25 1.96 3.10
C THR A 105 9.75 3.40 3.24
N ALA A 106 9.98 4.11 2.13
CA ALA A 106 10.63 5.43 2.10
C ALA A 106 9.96 6.44 3.02
N PHE A 107 8.67 6.67 2.80
CA PHE A 107 7.90 7.70 3.48
C PHE A 107 7.90 7.51 5.01
N PHE A 108 7.94 6.26 5.48
CA PHE A 108 7.83 5.89 6.88
C PHE A 108 9.18 5.70 7.59
N HIS A 109 10.30 5.95 6.91
CA HIS A 109 11.64 5.74 7.48
C HIS A 109 11.83 6.48 8.81
N ASP A 110 11.43 7.75 8.85
CA ASP A 110 11.57 8.66 10.00
C ASP A 110 10.38 8.63 10.97
N LEU A 111 9.62 7.53 11.00
CA LEU A 111 8.56 7.34 12.00
C LEU A 111 9.09 7.63 13.42
N PRO A 112 8.30 8.29 14.28
CA PRO A 112 8.67 8.52 15.67
C PRO A 112 9.08 7.20 16.35
N PRO A 113 10.13 7.17 17.18
CA PRO A 113 10.59 5.93 17.81
C PRO A 113 9.51 5.16 18.56
N ALA A 114 8.55 5.88 19.16
CA ALA A 114 7.41 5.28 19.86
C ALA A 114 6.45 4.50 18.93
N ALA A 115 6.33 4.90 17.67
CA ALA A 115 5.53 4.20 16.65
C ALA A 115 6.35 3.13 15.91
N ALA A 116 7.66 3.38 15.73
CA ALA A 116 8.57 2.47 15.02
C ALA A 116 9.02 1.25 15.85
N THR A 117 9.01 1.34 17.19
CA THR A 117 9.64 0.32 18.05
C THR A 117 8.60 -0.65 18.62
N TYR A 118 8.71 -1.93 18.29
CA TYR A 118 7.95 -2.99 18.97
C TYR A 118 8.43 -3.20 20.40
N ALA A 119 7.50 -3.51 21.31
CA ALA A 119 7.78 -3.78 22.72
C ALA A 119 8.36 -5.19 22.97
N ILE A 120 9.49 -5.50 22.34
CA ILE A 120 10.22 -6.78 22.46
C ILE A 120 11.61 -6.58 23.06
N ARG A 121 12.36 -7.67 23.25
CA ARG A 121 13.77 -7.62 23.70
C ARG A 121 14.61 -6.75 22.77
N ARG A 122 15.15 -5.65 23.32
CA ARG A 122 15.90 -4.64 22.57
C ARG A 122 17.10 -5.22 21.80
N ASP A 123 17.83 -6.15 22.41
CA ASP A 123 19.00 -6.77 21.78
C ASP A 123 18.64 -7.60 20.56
N ILE A 124 17.51 -8.31 20.62
CA ILE A 124 16.96 -9.05 19.48
C ILE A 124 16.51 -8.09 18.39
N ALA A 125 15.76 -7.05 18.75
CA ALA A 125 15.27 -6.08 17.77
C ALA A 125 16.40 -5.39 17.01
N GLN A 126 17.44 -4.93 17.72
CA GLN A 126 18.60 -4.27 17.12
C GLN A 126 19.41 -5.20 16.23
N ARG A 127 19.64 -6.44 16.67
CA ARG A 127 20.45 -7.41 15.92
C ARG A 127 19.85 -7.75 14.56
N TRP A 128 18.51 -7.81 14.48
CA TRP A 128 17.79 -8.27 13.29
C TRP A 128 17.02 -7.16 12.57
N GLY A 129 17.25 -5.89 12.95
CA GLY A 129 16.58 -4.75 12.32
C GLY A 129 15.05 -4.76 12.48
N VAL A 130 14.52 -5.36 13.55
CA VAL A 130 13.08 -5.47 13.80
C VAL A 130 12.55 -4.12 14.28
N ARG A 131 11.74 -3.51 13.43
CA ARG A 131 10.98 -2.28 13.67
C ARG A 131 9.75 -2.28 12.76
N ARG A 132 8.83 -1.35 13.00
CA ARG A 132 7.84 -0.99 11.99
C ARG A 132 8.55 -0.23 10.87
N TYR A 133 8.44 -0.76 9.65
CA TYR A 133 8.89 -0.11 8.42
C TYR A 133 7.72 0.61 7.75
N GLY A 134 6.57 -0.06 7.62
CA GLY A 134 5.42 0.48 6.89
C GLY A 134 5.57 0.41 5.37
N PHE A 135 4.45 0.25 4.66
CA PHE A 135 4.41 0.07 3.21
C PHE A 135 3.28 0.86 2.57
N HIS A 136 3.19 0.82 1.23
CA HIS A 136 2.41 1.77 0.43
C HIS A 136 2.85 3.23 0.64
N GLY A 137 4.10 3.47 1.03
CA GLY A 137 4.61 4.81 1.36
C GLY A 137 4.47 5.80 0.21
N THR A 138 4.71 5.35 -1.03
CA THR A 138 4.50 6.16 -2.25
C THR A 138 3.05 6.64 -2.37
N SER A 139 2.08 5.74 -2.13
CA SER A 139 0.65 6.09 -2.16
C SER A 139 0.27 7.03 -1.02
N HIS A 140 0.68 6.74 0.22
CA HIS A 140 0.37 7.59 1.38
C HIS A 140 0.95 8.99 1.22
N GLN A 141 2.20 9.09 0.76
CA GLN A 141 2.86 10.36 0.47
C GLN A 141 2.10 11.13 -0.61
N TYR A 142 1.94 10.52 -1.79
CA TYR A 142 1.26 11.14 -2.93
C TYR A 142 -0.13 11.64 -2.56
N VAL A 143 -0.95 10.81 -1.91
CA VAL A 143 -2.31 11.18 -1.53
C VAL A 143 -2.30 12.33 -0.51
N SER A 144 -1.40 12.33 0.47
CA SER A 144 -1.32 13.43 1.45
C SER A 144 -0.96 14.78 0.81
N GLU A 145 -0.12 14.76 -0.23
CA GLU A 145 0.25 15.94 -1.02
C GLU A 145 -0.89 16.41 -1.93
N GLU A 146 -1.61 15.48 -2.57
CA GLU A 146 -2.78 15.80 -3.39
C GLU A 146 -3.94 16.36 -2.56
N VAL A 147 -4.12 15.89 -1.32
CA VAL A 147 -5.10 16.46 -0.38
C VAL A 147 -4.78 17.93 -0.08
N ALA A 148 -3.52 18.26 0.18
CA ALA A 148 -3.09 19.64 0.43
C ALA A 148 -3.40 20.54 -0.78
N LYS A 149 -3.12 20.06 -2.01
CA LYS A 149 -3.48 20.76 -3.26
C LYS A 149 -4.99 20.91 -3.43
N PHE A 150 -5.77 19.86 -3.15
CA PHE A 150 -7.23 19.89 -3.27
C PHE A 150 -7.89 20.89 -2.33
N LEU A 151 -7.33 21.06 -1.13
CA LEU A 151 -7.84 21.97 -0.11
C LEU A 151 -7.27 23.40 -0.22
N ASP A 152 -6.35 23.64 -1.15
CA ASP A 152 -5.60 24.91 -1.26
C ASP A 152 -4.95 25.30 0.08
N ALA A 153 -4.33 24.32 0.75
CA ALA A 153 -3.72 24.46 2.06
C ALA A 153 -2.27 23.97 2.07
N PRO A 154 -1.38 24.58 2.88
CA PRO A 154 -0.02 24.07 3.09
C PRO A 154 -0.03 22.66 3.69
N LEU A 155 0.77 21.74 3.14
CA LEU A 155 0.86 20.36 3.63
C LEU A 155 1.26 20.28 5.12
N ASP A 156 2.13 21.18 5.57
CA ASP A 156 2.63 21.26 6.95
C ASP A 156 1.59 21.77 7.95
N SER A 157 0.45 22.28 7.47
CA SER A 157 -0.69 22.74 8.27
C SER A 157 -1.74 21.66 8.53
N LEU A 158 -1.63 20.48 7.90
CA LEU A 158 -2.66 19.44 7.92
C LEU A 158 -2.25 18.21 8.72
N ASN A 159 -3.14 17.76 9.60
CA ASN A 159 -3.14 16.44 10.19
C ASN A 159 -4.12 15.53 9.44
N GLN A 160 -3.60 14.46 8.83
CA GLN A 160 -4.32 13.63 7.89
C GLN A 160 -4.29 12.15 8.30
N ILE A 161 -5.39 11.45 8.03
CA ILE A 161 -5.43 9.99 7.99
C ILE A 161 -5.61 9.58 6.53
N VAL A 162 -4.71 8.74 6.01
CA VAL A 162 -4.85 8.17 4.66
C VAL A 162 -5.16 6.68 4.78
N LEU A 163 -6.21 6.25 4.09
CA LEU A 163 -6.73 4.88 4.06
C LEU A 163 -6.53 4.32 2.65
N HIS A 164 -5.41 3.64 2.45
CA HIS A 164 -5.13 2.90 1.22
C HIS A 164 -5.82 1.54 1.30
N LEU A 165 -6.94 1.37 0.60
CA LEU A 165 -7.76 0.16 0.65
C LEU A 165 -7.77 -0.51 -0.73
N GLY A 166 -6.85 -1.46 -0.96
CA GLY A 166 -6.79 -2.30 -2.15
C GLY A 166 -6.73 -3.79 -1.78
N ASN A 167 -6.10 -4.61 -2.63
CA ASN A 167 -5.82 -6.02 -2.31
C ASN A 167 -4.95 -6.13 -1.04
N GLY A 168 -3.94 -5.26 -0.94
CA GLY A 168 -3.32 -4.88 0.33
C GLY A 168 -4.01 -3.65 0.90
N ALA A 169 -4.16 -3.60 2.23
CA ALA A 169 -4.80 -2.47 2.89
C ALA A 169 -3.93 -1.93 4.02
N SER A 170 -3.75 -0.62 4.06
CA SER A 170 -3.01 0.04 5.13
C SER A 170 -3.57 1.42 5.44
N ALA A 171 -3.43 1.85 6.69
CA ALA A 171 -3.75 3.20 7.12
C ALA A 171 -2.46 3.91 7.56
N SER A 172 -2.39 5.22 7.38
CA SER A 172 -1.35 6.08 7.97
C SER A 172 -1.94 7.26 8.73
N ALA A 173 -1.21 7.73 9.73
CA ALA A 173 -1.43 9.00 10.40
C ALA A 173 -0.27 9.94 10.04
N ILE A 174 -0.58 11.14 9.54
CA ILE A 174 0.39 12.09 9.00
C ILE A 174 0.15 13.44 9.68
N ALA A 175 1.17 13.99 10.33
CA ALA A 175 1.12 15.29 11.01
C ALA A 175 2.04 16.29 10.31
N GLY A 176 1.45 17.32 9.70
CA GLY A 176 2.18 18.35 8.97
C GLY A 176 3.07 17.77 7.87
N GLY A 177 2.53 16.85 7.06
CA GLY A 177 3.26 16.19 5.97
C GLY A 177 4.22 15.08 6.37
N ARG A 178 4.41 14.81 7.67
CA ARG A 178 5.30 13.73 8.14
C ARG A 178 4.48 12.59 8.74
N PRO A 179 4.74 11.32 8.38
CA PRO A 179 4.04 10.22 9.01
C PRO A 179 4.44 10.09 10.48
N VAL A 180 3.44 9.89 11.33
CA VAL A 180 3.60 9.66 12.76
C VAL A 180 3.18 8.25 13.17
N ASP A 181 2.41 7.55 12.33
CA ASP A 181 2.10 6.13 12.47
C ASP A 181 1.65 5.49 11.12
N THR A 182 1.71 4.16 11.03
CA THR A 182 1.22 3.38 9.88
C THR A 182 0.90 1.95 10.27
N SER A 183 -0.10 1.33 9.62
CA SER A 183 -0.68 0.09 10.15
C SER A 183 0.17 -1.14 9.85
N MET A 184 0.84 -1.16 8.70
CA MET A 184 1.74 -2.26 8.35
C MET A 184 3.05 -2.14 9.12
N GLY A 185 3.70 -3.29 9.31
CA GLY A 185 4.70 -3.49 10.34
C GLY A 185 6.12 -3.64 9.83
N LEU A 186 6.82 -4.62 10.40
CA LEU A 186 8.02 -5.22 9.82
C LEU A 186 7.73 -5.76 8.42
N THR A 187 6.56 -6.38 8.24
CA THR A 187 6.10 -6.94 6.98
C THR A 187 4.73 -6.34 6.60
N PRO A 188 4.29 -6.51 5.34
CA PRO A 188 2.97 -6.09 4.90
C PRO A 188 1.79 -6.87 5.52
N LEU A 189 2.02 -7.75 6.51
CA LEU A 189 0.98 -8.58 7.14
C LEU A 189 0.23 -7.86 8.26
N GLU A 190 0.91 -7.03 9.06
CA GLU A 190 0.28 -6.31 10.18
C GLU A 190 -0.76 -5.29 9.67
N GLY A 191 -1.78 -5.01 10.47
CA GLY A 191 -2.67 -3.90 10.21
C GLY A 191 -4.13 -4.27 9.96
N LEU A 192 -4.64 -3.68 8.88
CA LEU A 192 -6.00 -3.88 8.40
C LEU A 192 -6.20 -5.32 7.92
N VAL A 193 -7.46 -5.76 7.95
CA VAL A 193 -7.88 -6.93 7.18
C VAL A 193 -7.70 -6.61 5.70
N MET A 194 -7.20 -7.54 4.90
CA MET A 194 -6.95 -7.34 3.47
C MET A 194 -7.62 -8.43 2.64
N GLY A 195 -7.35 -8.48 1.33
CA GLY A 195 -7.95 -9.48 0.44
C GLY A 195 -7.67 -10.91 0.91
N THR A 196 -6.40 -11.25 1.09
CA THR A 196 -5.93 -12.59 1.53
C THR A 196 -5.10 -12.55 2.81
N ARG A 197 -4.69 -11.36 3.28
CA ARG A 197 -3.90 -11.18 4.50
C ARG A 197 -4.76 -11.00 5.74
N SER A 198 -4.34 -11.59 6.85
CA SER A 198 -5.08 -11.51 8.12
C SER A 198 -5.15 -10.10 8.72
N GLY A 199 -4.11 -9.28 8.53
CA GLY A 199 -3.92 -8.09 9.38
C GLY A 199 -3.49 -8.50 10.79
N ASP A 200 -3.75 -7.62 11.77
CA ASP A 200 -3.49 -7.92 13.18
C ASP A 200 -4.13 -9.24 13.64
N ILE A 201 -3.33 -10.03 14.35
CA ILE A 201 -3.69 -11.30 14.96
C ILE A 201 -2.89 -11.46 16.27
N ASP A 202 -3.38 -12.28 17.20
CA ASP A 202 -2.63 -12.62 18.41
C ASP A 202 -1.44 -13.52 18.06
N PRO A 203 -0.18 -13.13 18.37
CA PRO A 203 0.99 -13.97 18.13
C PRO A 203 0.94 -15.31 18.89
N GLY A 204 0.14 -15.43 19.96
CA GLY A 204 -0.12 -16.67 20.67
C GLY A 204 -0.80 -17.75 19.82
N ILE A 205 -1.52 -17.36 18.76
CA ILE A 205 -2.22 -18.30 17.86
C ILE A 205 -1.22 -19.22 17.16
N PHE A 206 -0.10 -18.69 16.67
CA PHE A 206 0.96 -19.51 16.08
C PHE A 206 1.44 -20.60 17.05
N SER A 207 1.77 -20.20 18.28
CA SER A 207 2.23 -21.13 19.32
C SER A 207 1.18 -22.20 19.66
N TYR A 208 -0.10 -21.84 19.67
CA TYR A 208 -1.19 -22.75 19.94
C TYR A 208 -1.38 -23.77 18.81
N VAL A 209 -1.48 -23.30 17.56
CA VAL A 209 -1.73 -24.15 16.39
C VAL A 209 -0.53 -25.04 16.11
N SER A 210 0.70 -24.51 16.19
CA SER A 210 1.91 -25.31 15.99
C SER A 210 2.02 -26.45 17.01
N ARG A 211 1.73 -26.20 18.30
CA ARG A 211 1.76 -27.26 19.33
C ARG A 211 0.62 -28.28 19.22
N THR A 212 -0.55 -27.85 18.75
CA THR A 212 -1.77 -28.67 18.78
C THR A 212 -1.99 -29.44 17.49
N ALA A 213 -1.71 -28.81 16.36
CA ALA A 213 -1.91 -29.35 15.02
C ALA A 213 -0.60 -29.68 14.28
N GLY A 214 0.56 -29.36 14.85
CA GLY A 214 1.86 -29.64 14.23
C GLY A 214 2.23 -28.70 13.09
N LEU A 215 1.52 -27.58 12.95
CA LEU A 215 1.71 -26.62 11.86
C LEU A 215 3.10 -25.96 11.90
N GLY A 216 3.76 -25.92 10.75
CA GLY A 216 5.08 -25.32 10.56
C GLY A 216 5.05 -23.78 10.53
N VAL A 217 6.23 -23.16 10.51
CA VAL A 217 6.38 -21.69 10.38
C VAL A 217 5.94 -21.24 8.98
N GLU A 218 6.48 -21.88 7.94
CA GLU A 218 6.20 -21.56 6.52
C GLU A 218 4.71 -21.72 6.22
N GLU A 219 4.13 -22.88 6.58
CA GLU A 219 2.71 -23.15 6.39
C GLU A 219 1.80 -22.14 7.14
N PHE A 220 2.20 -21.67 8.32
CA PHE A 220 1.44 -20.65 9.02
C PHE A 220 1.55 -19.27 8.36
N ASP A 221 2.74 -18.93 7.84
CA ASP A 221 2.95 -17.68 7.10
C ASP A 221 2.14 -17.66 5.80
N ASP A 222 2.11 -18.76 5.04
CA ASP A 222 1.29 -18.94 3.85
C ASP A 222 -0.21 -18.75 4.18
N ILE A 223 -0.69 -19.38 5.25
CA ILE A 223 -2.09 -19.22 5.68
C ILE A 223 -2.40 -17.75 5.98
N LEU A 224 -1.51 -17.04 6.67
CA LEU A 224 -1.74 -15.66 7.06
C LEU A 224 -1.62 -14.67 5.89
N ASN A 225 -0.83 -14.98 4.86
CA ASN A 225 -0.63 -14.12 3.69
C ASN A 225 -1.62 -14.39 2.54
N ASP A 226 -1.95 -15.65 2.28
CA ASP A 226 -2.64 -16.06 1.06
C ASP A 226 -4.03 -16.70 1.30
N GLU A 227 -4.26 -17.28 2.48
CA GLU A 227 -5.50 -18.00 2.80
C GLU A 227 -6.35 -17.33 3.91
N SER A 228 -6.02 -16.08 4.27
CA SER A 228 -6.68 -15.32 5.34
C SER A 228 -7.48 -14.13 4.81
N GLY A 229 -7.75 -13.13 5.65
CA GLY A 229 -8.41 -11.90 5.25
C GLY A 229 -9.88 -12.09 4.88
N VAL A 230 -10.37 -11.28 3.94
CA VAL A 230 -11.73 -11.39 3.42
C VAL A 230 -11.92 -12.74 2.70
N PHE A 231 -10.89 -13.22 2.00
CA PHE A 231 -10.92 -14.52 1.34
C PHE A 231 -11.04 -15.68 2.33
N GLY A 232 -10.20 -15.75 3.35
CA GLY A 232 -10.25 -16.84 4.34
C GLY A 232 -11.54 -16.89 5.14
N LEU A 233 -12.15 -15.74 5.43
CA LEU A 233 -13.39 -15.65 6.20
C LEU A 233 -14.65 -15.79 5.34
N GLY A 234 -14.66 -15.17 4.16
CA GLY A 234 -15.83 -15.03 3.31
C GLY A 234 -15.77 -15.86 2.03
N GLY A 235 -14.62 -16.40 1.65
CA GLY A 235 -14.39 -17.16 0.42
C GLY A 235 -14.34 -16.31 -0.85
N GLU A 236 -14.19 -14.98 -0.74
CA GLU A 236 -14.13 -14.04 -1.88
C GLU A 236 -13.25 -12.84 -1.50
N LYS A 237 -12.35 -12.43 -2.39
CA LYS A 237 -11.47 -11.27 -2.16
C LYS A 237 -11.91 -10.02 -2.93
N ASP A 238 -12.68 -10.16 -4.00
CA ASP A 238 -13.24 -9.04 -4.74
C ASP A 238 -14.46 -8.47 -4.02
N PHE A 239 -14.39 -7.20 -3.61
CA PHE A 239 -15.47 -6.56 -2.84
C PHE A 239 -16.79 -6.46 -3.62
N ARG A 240 -16.77 -6.38 -4.96
CA ARG A 240 -18.02 -6.33 -5.74
C ARG A 240 -18.72 -7.69 -5.70
N ALA A 241 -17.97 -8.77 -5.80
CA ALA A 241 -18.49 -10.13 -5.64
C ALA A 241 -18.92 -10.40 -4.19
N LEU A 242 -18.17 -9.91 -3.20
CA LEU A 242 -18.51 -10.01 -1.78
C LEU A 242 -19.87 -9.35 -1.48
N HIS A 243 -20.11 -8.14 -1.96
CA HIS A 243 -21.40 -7.45 -1.78
C HIS A 243 -22.57 -8.23 -2.37
N LYS A 244 -22.42 -8.80 -3.58
CA LYS A 244 -23.47 -9.64 -4.18
C LYS A 244 -23.79 -10.87 -3.31
N ARG A 245 -22.77 -11.48 -2.70
CA ARG A 245 -22.96 -12.60 -1.77
C ARG A 245 -23.70 -12.15 -0.51
N ILE A 246 -23.33 -11.00 0.05
CA ILE A 246 -24.04 -10.40 1.20
C ILE A 246 -25.52 -10.15 0.86
N GLU A 247 -25.80 -9.54 -0.31
CA GLU A 247 -27.16 -9.30 -0.79
C GLU A 247 -27.96 -10.59 -0.99
N SER A 248 -27.29 -11.68 -1.36
CA SER A 248 -27.91 -13.01 -1.48
C SER A 248 -28.11 -13.75 -0.15
N GLY A 249 -27.72 -13.15 0.98
CA GLY A 249 -27.89 -13.73 2.32
C GLY A 249 -26.73 -14.61 2.80
N ASP A 250 -25.54 -14.49 2.20
CA ASP A 250 -24.35 -15.24 2.63
C ASP A 250 -23.80 -14.68 3.96
N GLU A 251 -24.03 -15.42 5.05
CA GLU A 251 -23.60 -15.02 6.39
C GLU A 251 -22.08 -14.97 6.55
N ALA A 252 -21.32 -15.82 5.84
CA ALA A 252 -19.86 -15.82 5.92
C ALA A 252 -19.27 -14.59 5.21
N ALA A 253 -19.81 -14.23 4.04
CA ALA A 253 -19.45 -12.99 3.36
C ALA A 253 -19.77 -11.76 4.21
N LYS A 254 -20.93 -11.73 4.88
CA LYS A 254 -21.30 -10.64 5.79
C LYS A 254 -20.36 -10.54 6.99
N LEU A 255 -20.02 -11.66 7.61
CA LEU A 255 -19.06 -11.70 8.71
C LEU A 255 -17.68 -11.20 8.28
N ALA A 256 -17.18 -11.62 7.12
CA ALA A 256 -15.91 -11.18 6.59
C ALA A 256 -15.87 -9.65 6.40
N TYR A 257 -16.92 -9.09 5.80
CA TYR A 257 -17.08 -7.64 5.65
C TYR A 257 -17.15 -6.91 7.00
N ASP A 258 -17.91 -7.44 7.96
CA ASP A 258 -18.03 -6.82 9.28
C ASP A 258 -16.72 -6.82 10.05
N VAL A 259 -15.93 -7.91 9.96
CA VAL A 259 -14.59 -7.98 10.55
C VAL A 259 -13.65 -6.98 9.89
N TYR A 260 -13.72 -6.84 8.56
CA TYR A 260 -12.97 -5.83 7.80
C TYR A 260 -13.30 -4.41 8.27
N ILE A 261 -14.59 -4.04 8.30
CA ILE A 261 -15.04 -2.71 8.74
C ILE A 261 -14.70 -2.47 10.21
N HIS A 262 -14.89 -3.46 11.08
CA HIS A 262 -14.56 -3.34 12.49
C HIS A 262 -13.07 -3.00 12.69
N ARG A 263 -12.18 -3.68 11.97
CA ARG A 263 -10.75 -3.40 12.02
C ARG A 263 -10.44 -2.00 11.50
N LEU A 264 -11.01 -1.61 10.37
CA LEU A 264 -10.81 -0.28 9.77
C LEU A 264 -11.24 0.84 10.73
N ARG A 265 -12.41 0.70 11.37
CA ARG A 265 -12.92 1.65 12.37
C ARG A 265 -11.96 1.82 13.56
N LYS A 266 -11.37 0.72 14.05
CA LYS A 266 -10.37 0.77 15.12
C LYS A 266 -9.15 1.58 14.71
N TYR A 267 -8.63 1.38 13.50
CA TYR A 267 -7.48 2.12 13.00
C TYR A 267 -7.78 3.62 12.83
N ILE A 268 -8.95 3.96 12.28
CA ILE A 268 -9.40 5.36 12.18
C ILE A 268 -9.44 6.00 13.57
N GLY A 269 -10.15 5.38 14.54
CA GLY A 269 -10.24 5.92 15.90
C GLY A 269 -8.89 6.00 16.62
N GLY A 270 -8.03 4.99 16.44
CA GLY A 270 -6.67 4.99 16.98
C GLY A 270 -5.83 6.14 16.44
N TYR A 271 -5.88 6.39 15.13
CA TYR A 271 -5.11 7.46 14.51
C TYR A 271 -5.68 8.84 14.75
N MET A 272 -6.99 8.99 14.91
CA MET A 272 -7.58 10.23 15.42
C MET A 272 -7.02 10.55 16.82
N ALA A 273 -6.84 9.54 17.67
CA ALA A 273 -6.24 9.72 18.99
C ALA A 273 -4.73 10.02 18.92
N VAL A 274 -3.99 9.41 17.99
CA VAL A 274 -2.56 9.72 17.76
C VAL A 274 -2.37 11.17 17.31
N LEU A 275 -3.20 11.65 16.37
CA LEU A 275 -3.11 13.01 15.84
C LEU A 275 -3.67 14.07 16.80
N GLY A 276 -4.62 13.69 17.67
CA GLY A 276 -5.35 14.58 18.56
C GLY A 276 -6.37 15.45 17.83
N ASN A 277 -5.92 16.26 16.86
CA ASN A 277 -6.77 16.95 15.89
C ASN A 277 -6.59 16.32 14.51
N THR A 278 -7.68 15.91 13.86
CA THR A 278 -7.66 15.34 12.51
C THR A 278 -8.42 16.26 11.56
N ASP A 279 -7.71 16.89 10.64
CA ASP A 279 -8.29 17.82 9.67
C ASP A 279 -8.93 17.06 8.50
N VAL A 280 -8.30 15.96 8.07
CA VAL A 280 -8.73 15.20 6.89
C VAL A 280 -8.62 13.69 7.08
N ILE A 281 -9.65 12.95 6.64
CA ILE A 281 -9.60 11.50 6.41
C ILE A 281 -9.77 11.25 4.91
N THR A 282 -8.87 10.50 4.30
CA THR A 282 -8.86 10.27 2.85
C THR A 282 -8.89 8.79 2.52
N PHE A 283 -9.82 8.39 1.65
CA PHE A 283 -9.86 7.05 1.07
C PHE A 283 -9.19 7.03 -0.31
N THR A 284 -8.40 5.99 -0.55
CA THR A 284 -7.69 5.78 -1.82
C THR A 284 -7.59 4.29 -2.15
N ALA A 285 -7.01 3.97 -3.32
CA ALA A 285 -6.87 2.65 -3.91
C ALA A 285 -8.21 1.98 -4.28
N GLY A 286 -8.14 0.76 -4.83
CA GLY A 286 -9.25 0.10 -5.52
C GLY A 286 -10.58 0.09 -4.76
N VAL A 287 -10.58 -0.33 -3.49
CA VAL A 287 -11.79 -0.35 -2.64
C VAL A 287 -12.13 1.07 -2.15
N GLY A 288 -11.13 1.81 -1.64
CA GLY A 288 -11.36 3.13 -1.06
C GLY A 288 -11.95 4.13 -2.05
N GLU A 289 -11.54 4.07 -3.32
CA GLU A 289 -12.02 4.95 -4.39
C GLU A 289 -13.43 4.60 -4.87
N ASN A 290 -13.77 3.31 -4.89
CA ASN A 290 -14.91 2.79 -5.64
C ASN A 290 -16.06 2.24 -4.78
N ASP A 291 -15.81 1.92 -3.51
CA ASP A 291 -16.80 1.30 -2.64
C ASP A 291 -17.39 2.31 -1.64
N ALA A 292 -18.57 2.83 -1.99
CA ALA A 292 -19.28 3.79 -1.13
C ALA A 292 -19.79 3.16 0.17
N ALA A 293 -20.10 1.85 0.18
CA ALA A 293 -20.56 1.14 1.37
C ALA A 293 -19.42 1.02 2.40
N VAL A 294 -18.22 0.66 1.95
CA VAL A 294 -17.03 0.62 2.83
C VAL A 294 -16.77 1.97 3.48
N ARG A 295 -16.78 3.06 2.69
CA ARG A 295 -16.56 4.42 3.23
C ARG A 295 -17.63 4.82 4.25
N ARG A 296 -18.89 4.51 3.96
CA ARG A 296 -20.02 4.75 4.87
C ARG A 296 -19.85 3.98 6.17
N ASP A 297 -19.65 2.68 6.11
CA ASP A 297 -19.64 1.82 7.29
C ASP A 297 -18.38 2.04 8.14
N ALA A 298 -17.26 2.40 7.51
CA ALA A 298 -16.04 2.82 8.21
C ALA A 298 -16.22 4.09 9.04
N LEU A 299 -17.11 5.00 8.62
CA LEU A 299 -17.31 6.31 9.28
C LEU A 299 -18.64 6.45 10.03
N SER A 300 -19.53 5.47 9.91
CA SER A 300 -20.87 5.54 10.51
C SER A 300 -20.81 5.71 12.03
N GLY A 301 -21.62 6.62 12.58
CA GLY A 301 -21.65 6.89 14.03
C GLY A 301 -20.44 7.63 14.60
N LEU A 302 -19.54 8.18 13.76
CA LEU A 302 -18.38 8.97 14.20
C LEU A 302 -18.67 10.48 14.30
N THR A 303 -19.94 10.90 14.19
CA THR A 303 -20.36 12.31 14.40
C THR A 303 -19.88 12.91 15.73
N PRO A 304 -19.93 12.20 16.88
CA PRO A 304 -19.38 12.72 18.13
C PRO A 304 -17.86 12.96 18.11
N LEU A 305 -17.14 12.38 17.14
CA LEU A 305 -15.72 12.59 16.90
C LEU A 305 -15.45 13.62 15.78
N GLY A 306 -16.50 14.30 15.29
CA GLY A 306 -16.37 15.35 14.27
C GLY A 306 -16.39 14.85 12.83
N VAL A 307 -16.83 13.62 12.57
CA VAL A 307 -16.93 13.06 11.21
C VAL A 307 -18.39 12.92 10.79
N GLU A 308 -18.79 13.68 9.77
CA GLU A 308 -20.13 13.63 9.19
C GLU A 308 -20.07 13.44 7.67
N LEU A 309 -20.64 12.34 7.19
CA LEU A 309 -20.67 12.00 5.76
C LEU A 309 -21.88 12.65 5.07
N ASP A 310 -21.71 13.12 3.84
CA ASP A 310 -22.79 13.45 2.92
C ASP A 310 -23.01 12.23 2.01
N GLU A 311 -24.12 11.51 2.22
CA GLU A 311 -24.43 10.28 1.48
C GLU A 311 -24.49 10.48 -0.03
N ARG A 312 -25.02 11.63 -0.49
CA ARG A 312 -25.12 11.92 -1.92
C ARG A 312 -23.74 12.16 -2.53
N ARG A 313 -22.83 12.83 -1.81
CA ARG A 313 -21.43 13.00 -2.25
C ARG A 313 -20.69 11.66 -2.22
N ASN A 314 -20.92 10.85 -1.20
CA ASN A 314 -20.30 9.53 -1.07
C ASN A 314 -20.69 8.57 -2.20
N GLU A 315 -21.95 8.59 -2.63
CA GLU A 315 -22.47 7.77 -3.73
C GLU A 315 -22.18 8.32 -5.13
N SER A 316 -21.52 9.49 -5.23
CA SER A 316 -21.18 10.09 -6.51
C SER A 316 -20.34 9.14 -7.38
N PRO A 317 -20.67 8.98 -8.69
CA PRO A 317 -19.88 8.16 -9.61
C PRO A 317 -18.56 8.82 -10.04
N ASP A 318 -18.33 10.07 -9.63
CA ASP A 318 -17.10 10.81 -9.94
C ASP A 318 -15.85 10.04 -9.51
N LYS A 319 -14.84 10.05 -10.39
CA LYS A 319 -13.58 9.33 -10.23
C LYS A 319 -12.42 10.25 -9.85
N GLY A 320 -12.62 11.57 -9.87
CA GLY A 320 -11.62 12.53 -9.40
C GLY A 320 -11.51 12.60 -7.88
N ALA A 321 -10.53 13.38 -7.44
CA ALA A 321 -10.44 13.84 -6.06
C ALA A 321 -11.71 14.60 -5.69
N ARG A 322 -12.37 14.22 -4.59
CA ARG A 322 -13.68 14.78 -4.20
C ARG A 322 -13.91 14.72 -2.71
N ARG A 323 -14.66 15.71 -2.20
CA ARG A 323 -15.17 15.72 -0.83
C ARG A 323 -16.41 14.84 -0.71
N ILE A 324 -16.45 14.01 0.33
CA ILE A 324 -17.59 13.17 0.70
C ILE A 324 -18.18 13.50 2.08
N SER A 325 -17.53 14.36 2.87
CA SER A 325 -18.11 14.88 4.11
C SER A 325 -19.17 15.97 3.84
N SER A 326 -20.05 16.17 4.83
CA SER A 326 -20.95 17.32 4.88
C SER A 326 -20.14 18.63 4.99
N ASP A 327 -20.76 19.76 4.64
CA ASP A 327 -20.09 21.07 4.77
C ASP A 327 -19.93 21.52 6.23
N GLY A 328 -20.69 20.92 7.16
CA GLY A 328 -20.61 21.17 8.60
C GLY A 328 -19.67 20.22 9.36
N SER A 329 -19.15 19.18 8.70
CA SER A 329 -18.26 18.19 9.32
C SER A 329 -16.95 18.86 9.78
N PRO A 330 -16.60 18.81 11.08
CA PRO A 330 -15.32 19.32 11.58
C PRO A 330 -14.10 18.70 10.88
N THR A 331 -14.11 17.38 10.65
CA THR A 331 -13.10 16.67 9.87
C THR A 331 -13.58 16.56 8.43
N THR A 332 -12.77 17.04 7.47
CA THR A 332 -13.06 16.84 6.04
C THR A 332 -12.83 15.38 5.67
N VAL A 333 -13.73 14.79 4.88
CA VAL A 333 -13.54 13.43 4.34
C VAL A 333 -13.46 13.50 2.83
N LEU A 334 -12.41 12.90 2.27
CA LEU A 334 -12.11 12.91 0.84
C LEU A 334 -12.02 11.50 0.27
N VAL A 335 -12.24 11.40 -1.03
CA VAL A 335 -11.70 10.32 -1.88
C VAL A 335 -10.68 10.95 -2.80
N VAL A 336 -9.47 10.41 -2.83
CA VAL A 336 -8.38 10.89 -3.70
C VAL A 336 -7.75 9.67 -4.38
N PRO A 337 -7.84 9.56 -5.71
CA PRO A 337 -7.23 8.46 -6.43
C PRO A 337 -5.71 8.45 -6.27
N THR A 338 -5.14 7.28 -5.97
CA THR A 338 -3.67 7.12 -5.94
C THR A 338 -3.14 6.90 -7.36
N ASN A 339 -1.90 7.30 -7.62
CA ASN A 339 -1.19 6.96 -8.85
C ASN A 339 0.26 6.64 -8.50
N GLU A 340 0.50 5.36 -8.17
CA GLU A 340 1.82 4.89 -7.73
C GLU A 340 2.85 5.00 -8.85
N GLU A 341 2.47 4.70 -10.10
CA GLU A 341 3.33 4.80 -11.26
C GLU A 341 3.77 6.25 -11.51
N LEU A 342 2.87 7.23 -11.36
CA LEU A 342 3.21 8.64 -11.45
C LEU A 342 4.14 9.06 -10.31
N ALA A 343 3.89 8.61 -9.08
CA ALA A 343 4.75 8.91 -7.92
C ALA A 343 6.18 8.37 -8.14
N ILE A 344 6.31 7.13 -8.63
CA ILE A 344 7.60 6.54 -8.99
C ILE A 344 8.28 7.35 -10.10
N ALA A 345 7.54 7.72 -11.15
CA ALA A 345 8.09 8.52 -12.25
C ALA A 345 8.56 9.91 -11.78
N GLN A 346 7.84 10.55 -10.86
CA GLN A 346 8.20 11.83 -10.26
C GLN A 346 9.48 11.71 -9.42
N ALA A 347 9.57 10.68 -8.57
CA ALA A 347 10.77 10.40 -7.77
C ALA A 347 12.00 10.15 -8.66
N CYS A 348 11.84 9.39 -9.75
CA CYS A 348 12.91 9.19 -10.73
C CYS A 348 13.33 10.52 -11.38
N ALA A 349 12.35 11.32 -11.82
CA ALA A 349 12.63 12.59 -12.49
C ALA A 349 13.31 13.60 -11.56
N GLU A 350 13.00 13.58 -10.26
CA GLU A 350 13.67 14.40 -9.26
C GLU A 350 15.14 13.99 -9.06
N LEU A 351 15.40 12.69 -8.86
CA LEU A 351 16.76 12.18 -8.70
C LEU A 351 17.65 12.48 -9.93
N ILE A 352 17.11 12.34 -11.15
CA ILE A 352 17.84 12.65 -12.39
C ILE A 352 18.15 14.15 -12.50
N ARG A 353 17.25 15.03 -12.05
CA ARG A 353 17.48 16.48 -12.07
C ARG A 353 18.50 16.92 -11.02
N ASN A 354 18.53 16.24 -9.88
CA ASN A 354 19.37 16.58 -8.72
C ASN A 354 20.19 15.37 -8.24
N PRO A 355 21.20 14.90 -9.02
CA PRO A 355 22.04 13.78 -8.62
C PRO A 355 22.99 14.23 -7.48
N GLY A 356 22.53 14.11 -6.23
CA GLY A 356 23.31 14.43 -5.03
C GLY A 356 22.56 15.11 -3.89
N SER A 357 21.21 15.18 -3.93
CA SER A 357 20.38 15.55 -2.78
C SER A 357 20.21 14.39 -1.82
#